data_AF-A0A349BYH9-F1
#
_entry.id   AF-A0A349BYH9-F1
#
_cell.length_a   1.000
_cell.length_b   1.000
_cell.length_c   1.000
_cell.angle_alpha   90.00
_cell.angle_beta   90.00
_cell.angle_gamma   90.00
#
_symmetry.space_group_name_H-M   'P 1'
#
loop_
_entity.id
_entity.type
_entity.pdbx_description
1 polymer ?
#
loop_
_entity_poly.entity_id
_entity_poly.type
_entity_poly.pdbx_seq_one_letter_code
_entity_poly.pdbx_strand_id
1 'polypeptide(L)'
;MAENRSSRRNRQNRLSMILAVLVVAILFVAVYINGSSMRKELEENQDRIVRLKQEIEEEELRSKSIEEYRAYTETDQFIEQIAREKLGLLYEGETIFRESD
;
A
#
# COMPACT_ATOMS: atom_id res chain seq x y z
N MET A 1 -43.82 7.01 -64.66
CA MET A 1 -43.65 7.18 -63.19
C MET A 1 -42.55 6.24 -62.68
N ALA A 2 -41.26 6.58 -62.82
CA ALA A 2 -40.17 5.66 -62.44
C ALA A 2 -38.94 6.30 -61.77
N GLU A 3 -38.90 7.64 -61.59
CA GLU A 3 -37.68 8.29 -61.07
C GLU A 3 -37.60 8.34 -59.53
N ASN A 4 -38.70 8.08 -58.82
CA ASN A 4 -38.76 8.33 -57.38
C ASN A 4 -38.39 7.12 -56.48
N ARG A 5 -37.95 5.99 -57.07
CA ARG A 5 -37.54 4.79 -56.31
C ARG A 5 -36.05 4.77 -55.98
N SER A 6 -35.19 5.38 -56.81
CA SER A 6 -33.73 5.41 -56.58
C SER A 6 -33.33 6.34 -55.44
N SER A 7 -34.00 7.49 -55.29
CA SER A 7 -33.73 8.48 -54.23
C SER A 7 -34.00 7.95 -52.81
N ARG A 8 -35.06 7.14 -52.66
CA ARG A 8 -35.41 6.46 -51.40
C ARG A 8 -34.34 5.46 -50.96
N ARG A 9 -33.81 4.67 -51.90
CA ARG A 9 -32.74 3.69 -51.64
C ARG A 9 -31.43 4.37 -51.23
N ASN A 10 -31.10 5.50 -51.86
CA ASN A 10 -29.92 6.30 -51.51
C ASN A 10 -30.04 6.96 -50.13
N ARG A 11 -31.25 7.41 -49.73
CA ARG A 11 -31.51 7.89 -48.35
C ARG A 11 -31.38 6.77 -47.32
N GLN A 12 -31.87 5.57 -47.63
CA GLN A 12 -31.76 4.41 -46.74
C GLN A 12 -30.30 4.01 -46.52
N ASN A 13 -29.48 3.97 -47.57
CA ASN A 13 -28.05 3.67 -47.47
C ASN A 13 -27.29 4.73 -46.65
N ARG A 14 -27.64 6.02 -46.79
CA ARG A 14 -27.05 7.10 -45.98
C ARG A 14 -27.44 6.99 -44.51
N LEU A 15 -28.69 6.64 -44.21
CA LEU A 15 -29.14 6.42 -42.83
C LEU A 15 -28.42 5.24 -42.19
N SER A 16 -28.28 4.11 -42.91
CA SER A 16 -27.52 2.95 -42.43
C SER A 16 -26.05 3.30 -42.17
N MET A 17 -25.43 4.13 -43.03
CA MET A 17 -24.06 4.58 -42.85
C MET A 17 -23.91 5.50 -41.63
N ILE A 18 -24.83 6.46 -41.42
CA ILE A 18 -24.84 7.34 -40.25
C ILE A 18 -24.97 6.51 -38.97
N LEU A 19 -25.85 5.50 -38.98
CA LEU A 19 -26.09 4.64 -37.83
C LEU A 19 -24.85 3.78 -37.52
N ALA A 20 -24.17 3.26 -38.54
CA ALA A 20 -22.90 2.55 -38.37
C ALA A 20 -21.79 3.45 -37.77
N VAL A 21 -21.67 4.69 -38.26
CA VAL A 21 -20.70 5.67 -37.73
C VAL A 21 -21.03 6.02 -36.28
N LEU A 22 -22.31 6.16 -35.93
CA LEU A 22 -22.75 6.41 -34.55
C LEU A 22 -22.36 5.26 -33.62
N VAL A 23 -22.57 4.01 -34.02
CA VAL A 23 -22.17 2.85 -33.22
C VAL A 23 -20.66 2.84 -32.99
N VAL A 24 -19.87 3.07 -34.04
CA VAL A 24 -18.40 3.15 -33.92
C VAL A 24 -17.97 4.30 -33.00
N ALA A 25 -18.62 5.47 -33.09
CA ALA A 25 -18.33 6.61 -32.22
C ALA A 25 -18.63 6.30 -30.75
N ILE A 26 -19.76 5.65 -30.45
CA ILE A 26 -20.12 5.22 -29.08
C ILE A 26 -19.07 4.22 -28.54
N LEU A 27 -18.63 3.26 -29.35
CA LEU A 27 -17.58 2.32 -28.96
C LEU A 27 -16.25 3.03 -28.68
N PHE A 28 -15.86 4.01 -29.50
CA PHE A 28 -14.67 4.83 -29.26
C PHE A 28 -14.75 5.61 -27.93
N VAL A 29 -15.89 6.24 -27.66
CA VAL A 29 -16.12 6.97 -26.40
C VAL A 29 -16.06 6.02 -25.20
N ALA A 30 -16.67 4.84 -25.30
CA ALA A 30 -16.63 3.84 -24.24
C ALA A 30 -15.19 3.37 -23.95
N VAL A 31 -14.40 3.10 -24.99
CA VAL A 31 -12.98 2.72 -24.83
C VAL A 31 -12.15 3.87 -24.25
N TYR A 32 -12.41 5.11 -24.66
CA TYR A 32 -11.71 6.29 -24.15
C TYR A 32 -11.96 6.51 -22.65
N ILE A 33 -13.21 6.37 -22.19
CA ILE A 33 -13.57 6.51 -20.78
C ILE A 33 -12.93 5.39 -19.95
N ASN A 34 -13.04 4.13 -20.39
CA ASN A 34 -12.43 2.99 -19.69
C ASN A 34 -10.89 3.04 -19.68
N GLY A 35 -10.27 3.56 -20.74
CA GLY A 35 -8.81 3.76 -20.78
C GLY A 35 -8.32 4.80 -19.76
N SER A 36 -9.17 5.77 -19.41
CA SER A 36 -8.84 6.80 -18.42
C SER A 36 -8.91 6.30 -16.96
N SER A 37 -9.81 5.35 -16.66
CA SER A 37 -9.94 4.77 -15.32
C SER A 37 -8.79 3.80 -15.00
N MET A 38 -8.33 3.02 -15.97
CA MET A 38 -7.18 2.10 -15.79
C MET A 38 -5.89 2.84 -15.41
N ARG A 39 -5.68 4.07 -15.90
CA ARG A 39 -4.48 4.85 -15.57
C ARG A 39 -4.49 5.39 -14.14
N LYS A 40 -5.66 5.78 -13.63
CA LYS A 40 -5.80 6.26 -12.24
C LYS A 40 -5.59 5.15 -11.22
N GLU A 41 -6.15 3.98 -11.50
CA GLU A 41 -6.02 2.82 -10.61
C GLU A 41 -4.56 2.33 -10.54
N LEU A 42 -3.78 2.48 -11.61
CA LEU A 42 -2.36 2.15 -11.60
C LEU A 42 -1.54 3.07 -10.68
N GLU A 43 -1.80 4.38 -10.75
CA GLU A 43 -1.10 5.39 -9.94
C GLU A 43 -1.44 5.24 -8.46
N GLU A 44 -2.72 5.04 -8.14
CA GLU A 44 -3.18 4.82 -6.76
C GLU A 44 -2.60 3.52 -6.17
N ASN A 45 -2.49 2.45 -6.97
CA ASN A 45 -1.86 1.21 -6.53
C ASN A 45 -0.35 1.35 -6.32
N GLN A 46 0.35 2.15 -7.14
CA GLN A 46 1.77 2.44 -6.94
C GLN A 46 2.02 3.17 -5.62
N ASP A 47 1.22 4.20 -5.31
CA ASP A 47 1.31 4.91 -4.04
C ASP A 47 1.06 4.00 -2.84
N ARG A 48 0.08 3.09 -2.96
CA ARG A 48 -0.20 2.09 -1.91
C ARG A 48 0.98 1.13 -1.72
N ILE A 49 1.62 0.69 -2.79
CA ILE A 49 2.81 -0.19 -2.71
C ILE A 49 3.96 0.53 -2.00
N VAL A 50 4.21 1.81 -2.32
CA VAL A 50 5.28 2.58 -1.69
C VAL A 50 5.02 2.75 -0.19
N ARG A 51 3.80 3.14 0.20
CA ARG A 51 3.42 3.30 1.61
C ARG A 51 3.55 1.98 2.39
N LEU A 52 3.00 0.89 1.86
CA LEU A 52 3.08 -0.41 2.52
C LEU A 52 4.52 -0.91 2.66
N LYS A 53 5.40 -0.63 1.69
CA LYS A 53 6.82 -0.98 1.80
C LYS A 53 7.51 -0.19 2.90
N GLN A 54 7.20 1.09 3.05
CA GLN A 54 7.76 1.92 4.13
C GLN A 54 7.31 1.41 5.50
N GLU A 55 6.02 1.10 5.66
CA GLU A 55 5.50 0.53 6.92
C GLU A 55 6.17 -0.81 7.28
N ILE A 56 6.40 -1.68 6.28
CA ILE A 56 7.10 -2.96 6.49
C ILE A 56 8.54 -2.71 6.95
N GLU A 57 9.25 -1.78 6.31
CA GLU A 57 10.65 -1.50 6.64
C GLU A 57 10.80 -0.90 8.05
N GLU A 58 9.88 0.00 8.44
CA GLU A 58 9.82 0.55 9.80
C GLU A 58 9.52 -0.53 10.85
N GLU A 59 8.55 -1.41 10.60
CA GLU A 59 8.23 -2.50 11.54
C GLU A 59 9.35 -3.57 11.60
N GLU A 60 10.04 -3.86 10.50
CA GLU A 60 11.21 -4.74 10.50
C GLU A 60 12.37 -4.16 11.33
N LEU A 61 12.64 -2.85 11.19
CA LEU A 61 13.62 -2.13 12.02
C LEU A 61 13.24 -2.18 13.50
N ARG A 62 11.95 -1.98 13.80
CA ARG A 62 11.44 -2.04 15.17
C ARG A 62 11.55 -3.45 15.74
N SER A 63 11.23 -4.49 14.97
CA SER A 63 11.38 -5.88 15.39
C SER A 63 12.84 -6.22 15.69
N LYS A 64 13.80 -5.78 14.86
CA LYS A 64 15.23 -5.97 15.13
C LYS A 64 15.67 -5.28 16.42
N SER A 65 15.21 -4.05 16.66
CA SER A 65 15.54 -3.33 17.89
C SER A 65 15.00 -4.02 19.16
N ILE A 66 13.83 -4.65 19.06
CA ILE A 66 13.24 -5.43 20.16
C ILE A 66 14.02 -6.72 20.38
N GLU A 67 14.47 -7.37 19.31
CA GLU A 67 15.29 -8.58 19.39
C GLU A 67 16.66 -8.30 20.00
N GLU A 68 17.31 -7.20 19.62
CA GLU A 68 18.56 -6.73 20.23
C GLU A 68 18.37 -6.36 21.71
N TYR A 69 17.29 -5.64 22.03
CA TYR A 69 16.95 -5.33 23.43
C TYR A 69 16.68 -6.59 24.25
N ARG A 70 15.96 -7.57 23.67
CA ARG A 70 15.72 -8.86 24.32
C ARG A 70 17.04 -9.56 24.62
N ALA A 71 17.93 -9.66 23.63
CA ALA A 71 19.25 -10.25 23.80
C ALA A 71 20.08 -9.52 24.88
N TYR A 72 20.00 -8.19 24.96
CA TYR A 72 20.65 -7.40 26.01
C TYR A 72 20.06 -7.67 27.40
N THR A 73 18.73 -7.71 27.52
CA THR A 73 18.06 -7.96 28.80
C THR A 73 18.13 -9.41 29.28
N GLU A 74 18.35 -10.37 28.38
CA GLU A 74 18.58 -11.78 28.71
C GLU A 74 20.03 -12.07 29.13
N THR A 75 20.92 -11.07 29.09
CA THR A 75 22.28 -11.25 29.63
C THR A 75 22.26 -11.38 31.16
N ASP A 76 23.04 -12.32 31.69
CA ASP A 76 23.17 -12.56 33.13
C ASP A 76 23.57 -11.29 33.90
N GLN A 77 24.34 -10.38 33.25
CA GLN A 77 24.75 -9.09 33.82
C GLN A 77 23.57 -8.13 34.06
N PHE A 78 22.58 -8.09 33.16
CA PHE A 78 21.39 -7.25 33.32
C PHE A 78 20.48 -7.80 34.44
N ILE A 79 20.35 -9.12 34.53
CA ILE A 79 19.61 -9.79 35.61
C ILE A 79 20.27 -9.52 36.95
N GLU A 80 21.61 -9.62 37.03
CA GLU A 80 22.38 -9.32 38.23
C GLU A 80 22.25 -7.84 38.65
N GLN A 81 22.31 -6.91 37.70
CA GLN A 81 22.12 -5.49 37.97
C GLN A 81 20.73 -5.18 38.52
N ILE A 82 19.67 -5.72 37.89
CA ILE A 82 18.28 -5.56 38.36
C ILE A 82 18.09 -6.23 39.73
N ALA A 83 18.71 -7.38 39.98
CA ALA A 83 18.65 -8.05 41.28
C ALA A 83 19.33 -7.23 42.39
N ARG A 84 20.49 -6.61 42.11
CA ARG A 84 21.15 -5.67 43.04
C ARG A 84 20.32 -4.42 43.27
N GLU A 85 19.80 -3.77 42.22
CA GLU A 85 19.07 -2.50 42.33
C GLU A 85 17.67 -2.66 42.94
N LYS A 86 16.89 -3.64 42.47
CA LYS A 86 15.48 -3.80 42.88
C LYS A 86 15.29 -4.68 44.10
N LEU A 87 16.11 -5.73 44.23
CA LEU A 87 15.97 -6.72 45.31
C LEU A 87 17.05 -6.57 46.39
N GLY A 88 18.06 -5.71 46.17
CA GLY A 88 19.18 -5.56 47.11
C GLY A 88 19.98 -6.84 47.29
N LEU A 89 19.88 -7.79 46.33
CA LEU A 89 20.55 -9.08 46.39
C LEU A 89 22.03 -8.88 46.11
N LEU A 90 22.86 -9.33 47.04
CA LEU A 90 24.33 -9.28 46.99
C LEU A 90 24.83 -10.73 47.14
N TYR A 91 26.02 -11.02 46.61
CA TYR A 91 26.65 -12.30 46.89
C TYR A 91 27.04 -12.40 48.37
N GLU A 92 27.09 -13.63 48.92
CA GLU A 92 27.53 -13.84 50.31
C GLU A 92 28.96 -13.27 50.49
N GLY A 93 29.06 -12.13 51.19
CA GLY A 93 30.32 -11.41 51.46
C GLY A 93 30.40 -9.97 50.94
N GLU A 94 29.46 -9.49 50.12
CA GLU A 94 29.41 -8.09 49.68
C GLU A 94 28.60 -7.20 50.65
N THR A 95 29.13 -6.04 51.03
CA THR A 95 28.45 -5.08 51.94
C THR A 95 28.15 -3.77 51.20
N ILE A 96 26.90 -3.31 51.21
CA ILE A 96 26.53 -1.98 50.70
C ILE A 96 26.99 -0.92 51.72
N PHE A 97 27.85 -0.01 51.29
CA PHE A 97 28.16 1.21 52.04
C PHE A 97 27.12 2.28 51.68
N ARG A 98 26.21 2.60 52.61
CA ARG A 98 25.35 3.78 52.51
C ARG A 98 25.96 4.87 53.37
N GLU A 99 26.50 5.91 52.73
CA GLU A 99 26.87 7.14 53.42
C GLU A 99 25.59 7.75 54.03
N SER A 100 25.61 7.94 55.34
CA SER A 100 24.50 8.50 56.10
C SER A 100 24.74 10.00 56.22
N ASP A 101 23.93 10.81 55.55
CA ASP A 101 23.75 12.23 55.92
C ASP A 101 22.74 12.35 57.07
#